data_AF-A0A8A4TW16-F1
#
_entry.id   AF-A0A8A4TW16-F1
#
_cell.length_a   1.000
_cell.length_b   1.000
_cell.length_c   1.000
_cell.angle_alpha   90.00
_cell.angle_beta   90.00
_cell.angle_gamma   90.00
#
_symmetry.space_group_name_H-M   'P 1'
#
loop_
_entity.id
_entity.type
_entity.pdbx_description
1 polymer ?
#
loop_
_entity_poly.entity_id
_entity_poly.type
_entity_poly.pdbx_seq_one_letter_code
_entity_poly.pdbx_strand_id
1 'polypeptide(L)'
;MDIYREKMTNEKMIIDPGFVNHRKVISVLGDNGMELIKRFTDQMSPSTPEWQKQIFFDKCYTKVVVDFCKVNNISSLDHLILSRKGRLFCSVVKLLPCPEIYNKQEVHLECASFKSVGLDVVFRVTVKKVTGDTLKSRLHYGGEFAIVALLERKAGKQLLFHPLIIGLPHMMDMDTGNLTWNLYNDYYNVYIENFDEFSRVRDYKLSSNFSEMKHIKEKTFKSALGRILSESTPKDWGGETSDFFTSHLHLRGRRLRGAFLLKGPSKFSPMTMKHLGANGDQIVRLSKEPADVLIVQHCHDITPSVIETLKAFATQPSNPRYYCLVDGRESLRVLEAFSLKEWALSQSSAESRHKP
;
A
#
# COMPACT_ATOMS: atom_id res chain seq x y z
N MET A 1 9.39 -31.63 -15.12
CA MET A 1 8.82 -30.69 -16.10
C MET A 1 8.71 -29.33 -15.41
N ASP A 2 9.82 -28.58 -15.44
CA ASP A 2 9.94 -27.23 -14.87
C ASP A 2 9.52 -26.19 -15.90
N ILE A 3 8.21 -25.94 -16.05
CA ILE A 3 7.69 -24.96 -17.02
C ILE A 3 7.13 -23.69 -16.33
N TYR A 4 7.21 -23.60 -14.99
CA TYR A 4 6.73 -22.43 -14.23
C TYR A 4 7.71 -21.93 -13.15
N ARG A 5 9.02 -21.94 -13.43
CA ARG A 5 9.87 -20.93 -12.78
C ARG A 5 9.64 -19.61 -13.51
N GLU A 6 8.50 -18.96 -13.24
CA GLU A 6 8.31 -17.55 -13.58
C GLU A 6 9.52 -16.81 -13.01
N LYS A 7 10.44 -16.42 -13.89
CA LYS A 7 11.57 -15.57 -13.54
C LYS A 7 10.95 -14.34 -12.88
N MET A 8 11.35 -14.03 -11.65
CA MET A 8 10.91 -12.79 -11.00
C MET A 8 11.27 -11.64 -11.94
N THR A 9 10.25 -10.98 -12.46
CA THR A 9 10.40 -9.72 -13.18
C THR A 9 10.74 -8.67 -12.12
N ASN A 10 11.76 -7.84 -12.40
CA ASN A 10 12.17 -6.76 -11.52
C ASN A 10 11.18 -5.60 -11.68
N GLU A 11 9.91 -5.86 -11.37
CA GLU A 11 8.82 -4.93 -11.62
C GLU A 11 8.76 -3.85 -10.54
N LYS A 12 8.69 -2.60 -10.98
CA LYS A 12 8.50 -1.46 -10.10
C LYS A 12 7.34 -0.62 -10.58
N MET A 13 6.55 -0.14 -9.62
CA MET A 13 5.57 0.90 -9.93
C MET A 13 6.28 2.20 -10.32
N ILE A 14 5.87 2.74 -11.46
CA ILE A 14 6.24 4.06 -11.98
C ILE A 14 4.98 4.93 -12.09
N ILE A 15 5.20 6.23 -12.13
CA ILE A 15 4.16 7.21 -12.42
C ILE A 15 4.37 7.65 -13.85
N ASP A 16 3.39 7.44 -14.72
CA ASP A 16 3.32 8.10 -16.02
C ASP A 16 2.65 9.47 -15.82
N PRO A 17 3.41 10.58 -15.80
CA PRO A 17 2.88 11.87 -15.42
C PRO A 17 2.06 12.48 -16.55
N GLY A 18 0.83 12.91 -16.24
CA GLY A 18 0.04 13.77 -17.13
C GLY A 18 -0.21 15.16 -16.54
N PHE A 19 0.26 15.41 -15.32
CA PHE A 19 0.27 16.71 -14.66
C PHE A 19 1.54 16.83 -13.84
N VAL A 20 2.33 17.89 -14.10
CA VAL A 20 3.50 18.24 -13.30
C VAL A 20 3.47 19.74 -13.01
N ASN A 21 3.56 20.09 -11.73
CA ASN A 21 3.65 21.49 -11.31
C ASN A 21 5.09 21.86 -11.02
N HIS A 22 5.89 22.10 -12.07
CA HIS A 22 7.34 22.32 -11.97
C HIS A 22 7.68 23.33 -10.86
N ARG A 23 7.09 24.53 -10.87
CA ARG A 23 7.36 25.56 -9.83
C ARG A 23 7.19 25.05 -8.40
N LYS A 24 6.13 24.29 -8.11
CA LYS A 24 5.94 23.73 -6.77
C LYS A 24 6.90 22.59 -6.48
N VAL A 25 7.23 21.77 -7.47
CA VAL A 25 8.27 20.73 -7.35
C VAL A 25 9.61 21.37 -6.96
N ILE A 26 10.03 22.43 -7.66
CA ILE A 26 11.25 23.19 -7.33
C ILE A 26 11.21 23.67 -5.88
N SER A 27 10.08 24.24 -5.45
CA SER A 27 9.91 24.75 -4.08
C SER A 27 10.01 23.67 -3.01
N VAL A 28 9.63 22.43 -3.33
CA VAL A 28 9.68 21.29 -2.39
C VAL A 28 11.05 20.63 -2.38
N LEU A 29 11.70 20.53 -3.54
CA LEU A 29 13.00 19.89 -3.70
C LEU A 29 14.17 20.76 -3.24
N GLY A 30 14.03 22.09 -3.32
CA GLY A 30 15.12 23.04 -3.07
C GLY A 30 16.28 22.88 -4.06
N ASP A 31 17.41 23.52 -3.74
CA ASP A 31 18.56 23.63 -4.65
C ASP A 31 19.18 22.26 -4.98
N ASN A 32 19.28 21.38 -4.00
CA ASN A 32 19.86 20.04 -4.20
C ASN A 32 19.07 19.19 -5.20
N GLY A 33 17.73 19.22 -5.13
CA GLY A 33 16.93 18.48 -6.10
C GLY A 33 16.92 19.14 -7.48
N MET A 34 17.11 20.47 -7.55
CA MET A 34 17.30 21.16 -8.82
C MET A 34 18.61 20.80 -9.51
N GLU A 35 19.68 20.64 -8.75
CA GLU A 35 20.95 20.17 -9.30
C GLU A 35 20.80 18.76 -9.89
N LEU A 36 20.05 17.88 -9.22
CA LEU A 36 19.78 16.54 -9.72
C LEU A 36 18.94 16.55 -11.01
N ILE A 37 17.89 17.38 -11.07
CA ILE A 37 17.09 17.56 -12.29
C ILE A 37 17.98 18.07 -13.42
N LYS A 38 18.81 19.09 -13.16
CA LYS A 38 19.73 19.65 -14.16
C LYS A 38 20.66 18.59 -14.74
N ARG A 39 21.25 17.73 -13.89
CA ARG A 39 22.11 16.62 -14.34
C ARG A 39 21.40 15.67 -15.30
N PHE A 40 20.10 15.40 -15.10
CA PHE A 40 19.32 14.58 -16.05
C PHE A 40 19.03 15.33 -17.34
N THR A 41 18.71 16.63 -17.27
CA THR A 41 18.37 17.42 -18.45
C THR A 41 19.58 17.75 -19.33
N ASP A 42 20.77 17.87 -18.74
CA ASP A 42 22.02 18.16 -19.46
C ASP A 42 22.48 16.98 -20.35
N GLN A 43 21.94 15.77 -20.13
CA GLN A 43 22.19 14.60 -20.97
C GLN A 43 21.38 14.60 -22.28
N MET A 44 20.45 15.55 -22.44
CA MET A 44 19.58 15.63 -23.60
C MET A 44 20.28 16.29 -24.79
N SER A 45 20.09 15.73 -25.98
CA SER A 45 20.59 16.35 -27.20
C SER A 45 19.95 17.74 -27.42
N PRO A 46 20.74 18.77 -27.78
CA PRO A 46 20.19 20.07 -28.17
C PRO A 46 19.16 19.98 -29.31
N SER A 47 19.32 18.99 -30.20
CA SER A 47 18.46 18.73 -31.36
C SER A 47 17.13 18.05 -31.02
N THR A 48 16.88 17.68 -29.76
CA THR A 48 15.61 17.04 -29.37
C THR A 48 14.42 17.99 -29.62
N PRO A 49 13.35 17.55 -30.32
CA PRO A 49 12.15 18.34 -30.54
C PRO A 49 11.50 18.80 -29.24
N GLU A 50 10.93 20.00 -29.21
CA GLU A 50 10.41 20.63 -27.99
C GLU A 50 9.37 19.76 -27.25
N TRP A 51 8.46 19.11 -27.99
CA TRP A 51 7.47 18.22 -27.40
C TRP A 51 8.11 17.02 -26.69
N GLN A 52 9.23 16.49 -27.20
CA GLN A 52 9.98 15.41 -26.55
C GLN A 52 10.71 15.92 -25.31
N LYS A 53 11.25 17.15 -25.38
CA LYS A 53 11.90 17.80 -24.23
C LYS A 53 10.92 17.91 -23.06
N GLN A 54 9.71 18.39 -23.32
CA GLN A 54 8.68 18.56 -22.30
C GLN A 54 8.30 17.22 -21.63
N ILE A 55 8.08 16.16 -22.42
CA ILE A 55 7.79 14.81 -21.89
C ILE A 55 8.96 14.31 -21.04
N PHE A 56 10.20 14.49 -21.50
CA PHE A 56 11.37 14.07 -20.75
C PHE A 56 11.53 14.84 -19.44
N PHE A 57 11.28 16.15 -19.44
CA PHE A 57 11.30 16.96 -18.23
C PHE A 57 10.25 16.48 -17.23
N ASP A 58 9.01 16.24 -17.66
CA ASP A 58 7.96 15.75 -16.77
C ASP A 58 8.33 14.41 -16.13
N LYS A 59 8.96 13.50 -16.89
CA LYS A 59 9.50 12.23 -16.36
C LYS A 59 10.65 12.45 -15.36
N CYS A 60 11.58 13.36 -15.64
CA CYS A 60 12.69 13.68 -14.74
C CYS A 60 12.20 14.28 -13.42
N TYR A 61 11.35 15.30 -13.48
CA TYR A 61 10.75 15.92 -12.30
C TYR A 61 9.99 14.87 -11.48
N THR A 62 9.22 14.02 -12.14
CA THR A 62 8.46 12.95 -11.49
C THR A 62 9.37 11.96 -10.77
N LYS A 63 10.41 11.49 -11.44
CA LYS A 63 11.40 10.58 -10.86
C LYS A 63 12.07 11.19 -9.63
N VAL A 64 12.58 12.43 -9.74
CA VAL A 64 13.29 13.09 -8.64
C VAL A 64 12.36 13.32 -7.44
N VAL A 65 11.10 13.71 -7.66
CA VAL A 65 10.14 13.88 -6.57
C VAL A 65 9.80 12.55 -5.89
N VAL A 66 9.60 11.47 -6.67
CA VAL A 66 9.33 10.15 -6.09
C VAL A 66 10.53 9.65 -5.28
N ASP A 67 11.75 9.83 -5.80
CA ASP A 67 12.98 9.48 -5.10
C ASP A 67 13.17 10.35 -3.84
N PHE A 68 12.86 11.65 -3.90
CA PHE A 68 12.81 12.54 -2.72
C PHE A 68 11.82 12.04 -1.68
N CYS A 69 10.61 11.65 -2.11
CA CYS A 69 9.60 11.08 -1.22
C CYS A 69 10.09 9.80 -0.53
N LYS A 70 10.84 8.96 -1.26
CA LYS A 70 11.43 7.73 -0.73
C LYS A 70 12.49 8.03 0.33
N VAL A 71 13.47 8.87 0.01
CA VAL A 71 14.60 9.21 0.91
C VAL A 71 14.11 9.88 2.20
N ASN A 72 13.09 10.72 2.10
CA ASN A 72 12.54 11.44 3.25
C ASN A 72 11.41 10.68 3.98
N ASN A 73 11.16 9.42 3.62
CA ASN A 73 10.08 8.60 4.19
C ASN A 73 8.72 9.33 4.20
N ILE A 74 8.44 10.06 3.11
CA ILE A 74 7.16 10.73 2.92
C ILE A 74 6.06 9.68 2.93
N SER A 75 4.97 9.97 3.63
CA SER A 75 3.90 9.03 3.88
C SER A 75 2.84 9.00 2.77
N SER A 76 2.00 7.95 2.78
CA SER A 76 0.76 7.94 2.00
C SER A 76 -0.27 8.94 2.54
N LEU A 77 -1.32 9.19 1.74
CA LEU A 77 -2.42 10.08 2.12
C LEU A 77 -3.16 9.55 3.36
N ASP A 78 -3.50 8.26 3.35
CA ASP A 78 -4.12 7.55 4.46
C ASP A 78 -3.31 7.69 5.74
N HIS A 79 -1.97 7.58 5.65
CA HIS A 79 -1.11 7.66 6.82
C HIS A 79 -1.05 9.10 7.34
N LEU A 80 -0.97 10.09 6.44
CA LEU A 80 -1.03 11.51 6.80
C LEU A 80 -2.34 11.84 7.52
N ILE A 81 -3.48 11.33 7.04
CA ILE A 81 -4.79 11.57 7.63
C ILE A 81 -4.92 10.90 9.01
N LEU A 82 -4.55 9.62 9.12
CA LEU A 82 -4.67 8.85 10.37
C LEU A 82 -3.69 9.33 11.43
N SER A 83 -2.44 9.58 11.07
CA SER A 83 -1.42 10.08 12.00
C SER A 83 -1.57 11.57 12.32
N ARG A 84 -2.31 12.32 11.48
CA ARG A 84 -2.46 13.78 11.53
C ARG A 84 -1.11 14.52 11.49
N LYS A 85 -0.09 13.91 10.90
CA LYS A 85 1.28 14.43 10.81
C LYS A 85 1.73 14.52 9.36
N GLY A 86 2.53 15.55 9.08
CA GLY A 86 3.06 15.82 7.75
C GLY A 86 2.19 16.75 6.92
N ARG A 87 2.80 17.29 5.86
CA ARG A 87 2.14 18.17 4.89
C ARG A 87 2.27 17.68 3.46
N LEU A 88 3.22 16.80 3.17
CA LEU A 88 3.42 16.21 1.86
C LEU A 88 3.04 14.73 1.93
N PHE A 89 2.38 14.22 0.90
CA PHE A 89 2.17 12.79 0.74
C PHE A 89 2.54 12.34 -0.67
N CYS A 90 2.80 11.04 -0.80
CA CYS A 90 2.94 10.34 -2.07
C CYS A 90 2.07 9.08 -1.97
N SER A 91 1.05 8.92 -2.82
CA SER A 91 0.09 7.81 -2.69
C SER A 91 -0.57 7.51 -4.02
N VAL A 92 -1.09 6.29 -4.16
CA VAL A 92 -2.17 6.05 -5.12
C VAL A 92 -3.50 6.40 -4.46
N VAL A 93 -4.33 7.16 -5.16
CA VAL A 93 -5.57 7.74 -4.63
C VAL A 93 -6.70 7.48 -5.61
N LYS A 94 -7.83 7.02 -5.08
CA LYS A 94 -9.07 6.87 -5.84
C LYS A 94 -9.79 8.22 -5.91
N LEU A 95 -9.92 8.77 -7.12
CA LEU A 95 -10.63 10.01 -7.39
C LEU A 95 -12.01 9.73 -7.98
N LEU A 96 -12.97 10.57 -7.62
CA LEU A 96 -14.30 10.60 -8.23
C LEU A 96 -14.24 11.20 -9.64
N PRO A 97 -15.24 10.90 -10.50
CA PRO A 97 -15.35 11.52 -11.82
C PRO A 97 -15.34 13.06 -11.73
N CYS A 98 -14.58 13.72 -12.61
CA CYS A 98 -14.54 15.18 -12.72
C CYS A 98 -14.91 15.62 -14.16
N PRO A 99 -16.21 15.67 -14.52
CA PRO A 99 -16.63 16.03 -15.87
C PRO A 99 -16.20 17.43 -16.30
N GLU A 100 -16.07 18.33 -15.33
CA GLU A 100 -15.74 19.74 -15.52
C GLU A 100 -14.30 19.98 -16.03
N ILE A 101 -13.44 18.95 -16.05
CA ILE A 101 -12.04 19.02 -16.48
C ILE A 101 -11.87 19.55 -17.92
N TYR A 102 -12.90 19.44 -18.76
CA TYR A 102 -12.86 19.97 -20.13
C TYR A 102 -13.26 21.44 -20.24
N ASN A 103 -14.05 21.94 -19.27
CA ASN A 103 -14.80 23.19 -19.43
C ASN A 103 -14.32 24.31 -18.50
N LYS A 104 -13.54 23.99 -17.45
CA LYS A 104 -13.04 24.96 -16.49
C LYS A 104 -11.53 25.15 -16.60
N GLN A 105 -11.05 26.33 -16.19
CA GLN A 105 -9.61 26.60 -16.09
C GLN A 105 -8.98 25.98 -14.84
N GLU A 106 -9.77 25.84 -13.78
CA GLU A 106 -9.42 25.22 -12.52
C GLU A 106 -10.55 24.29 -12.07
N VAL A 107 -10.17 23.13 -11.55
CA VAL A 107 -11.12 22.13 -11.03
C VAL A 107 -10.67 21.59 -9.67
N HIS A 108 -11.63 21.04 -8.95
CA HIS A 108 -11.43 20.32 -7.71
C HIS A 108 -11.64 18.83 -7.97
N LEU A 109 -10.58 18.03 -7.77
CA LEU A 109 -10.68 16.58 -7.83
C LEU A 109 -11.00 16.05 -6.44
N GLU A 110 -12.07 15.30 -6.30
CA GLU A 110 -12.52 14.76 -5.02
C GLU A 110 -12.00 13.34 -4.81
N CYS A 111 -11.47 13.06 -3.61
CA CYS A 111 -11.08 11.71 -3.21
C CYS A 111 -12.30 10.89 -2.78
N ALA A 112 -12.39 9.64 -3.26
CA ALA A 112 -13.47 8.73 -2.90
C ALA A 112 -13.27 8.09 -1.50
N SER A 113 -12.03 7.78 -1.13
CA SER A 113 -11.71 6.87 0.00
C SER A 113 -12.14 7.38 1.38
N PHE A 114 -12.31 8.70 1.57
CA PHE A 114 -12.56 9.29 2.89
C PHE A 114 -13.98 9.83 3.09
N LYS A 115 -14.84 9.74 2.06
CA LYS A 115 -16.23 10.22 2.16
C LYS A 115 -17.03 9.48 3.23
N SER A 116 -16.79 8.17 3.38
CA SER A 116 -17.49 7.31 4.36
C SER A 116 -17.22 7.69 5.82
N VAL A 117 -16.07 8.33 6.10
CA VAL A 117 -15.69 8.81 7.43
C VAL A 117 -15.95 10.32 7.59
N GLY A 118 -16.65 10.93 6.64
CA GLY A 118 -17.05 12.34 6.68
C GLY A 118 -15.89 13.32 6.53
N LEU A 119 -14.79 12.91 5.90
CA LEU A 119 -13.69 13.79 5.51
C LEU A 119 -13.77 14.09 4.02
N ASP A 120 -13.69 15.37 3.69
CA ASP A 120 -13.69 15.85 2.31
C ASP A 120 -12.25 16.17 1.89
N VAL A 121 -11.67 15.32 1.04
CA VAL A 121 -10.28 15.46 0.58
C VAL A 121 -10.29 15.87 -0.88
N VAL A 122 -9.77 17.06 -1.15
CA VAL A 122 -9.88 17.74 -2.44
C VAL A 122 -8.52 18.15 -2.96
N PHE A 123 -8.30 17.99 -4.27
CA PHE A 123 -7.11 18.44 -4.97
C PHE A 123 -7.45 19.58 -5.93
N ARG A 124 -6.83 20.74 -5.74
CA ARG A 124 -7.00 21.87 -6.66
C ARG A 124 -6.04 21.77 -7.83
N VAL A 125 -6.59 21.73 -9.04
CA VAL A 125 -5.84 21.47 -10.28
C VAL A 125 -6.13 22.57 -11.30
N THR A 126 -5.07 23.20 -11.80
CA THR A 126 -5.14 24.06 -12.98
C THR A 126 -5.13 23.19 -14.24
N VAL A 127 -6.20 23.21 -15.02
CA VAL A 127 -6.41 22.33 -16.17
C VAL A 127 -5.34 22.49 -17.25
N LYS A 128 -4.81 23.71 -17.43
CA LYS A 128 -3.72 23.99 -18.39
C LYS A 128 -2.42 23.20 -18.12
N LYS A 129 -2.26 22.67 -16.90
CA LYS A 129 -1.10 21.83 -16.52
C LYS A 129 -1.36 20.34 -16.72
N VAL A 130 -2.56 19.94 -17.13
CA VAL A 130 -2.87 18.58 -17.55
C VAL A 130 -2.48 18.47 -19.02
N THR A 131 -1.33 17.85 -19.28
CA THR A 131 -0.69 17.82 -20.61
C THR A 131 -1.07 16.59 -21.43
N GLY A 132 -1.53 15.51 -20.79
CA GLY A 132 -1.95 14.28 -21.48
C GLY A 132 -3.46 14.16 -21.64
N ASP A 133 -3.93 13.97 -22.88
CA ASP A 133 -5.35 13.68 -23.18
C ASP A 133 -5.83 12.41 -22.47
N THR A 134 -4.96 11.40 -22.36
CA THR A 134 -5.22 10.18 -21.59
C THR A 134 -5.50 10.51 -20.13
N LEU A 135 -4.66 11.31 -19.47
CA LEU A 135 -4.90 11.69 -18.08
C LEU A 135 -6.19 12.50 -17.95
N LYS A 136 -6.42 13.46 -18.85
CA LYS A 136 -7.62 14.29 -18.84
C LYS A 136 -8.91 13.46 -18.97
N SER A 137 -8.93 12.51 -19.90
CA SER A 137 -10.02 11.55 -20.07
C SER A 137 -10.20 10.66 -18.85
N ARG A 138 -9.11 10.15 -18.26
CA ARG A 138 -9.19 9.36 -17.03
C ARG A 138 -9.75 10.16 -15.85
N LEU A 139 -9.34 11.42 -15.68
CA LEU A 139 -9.87 12.31 -14.64
C LEU A 139 -11.36 12.60 -14.84
N HIS A 140 -11.83 12.68 -16.10
CA HIS A 140 -13.25 12.84 -16.41
C HIS A 140 -14.10 11.69 -15.85
N TYR A 141 -13.65 10.44 -16.02
CA TYR A 141 -14.36 9.25 -15.54
C TYR A 141 -14.01 8.84 -14.10
N GLY A 142 -12.95 9.39 -13.51
CA GLY A 142 -12.43 8.97 -12.21
C GLY A 142 -11.66 7.66 -12.28
N GLY A 143 -11.10 7.23 -11.14
CA GLY A 143 -10.24 6.04 -11.06
C GLY A 143 -9.11 6.17 -10.05
N GLU A 144 -8.11 5.29 -10.15
CA GLU A 144 -6.91 5.32 -9.32
C GLU A 144 -5.80 6.13 -10.01
N PHE A 145 -5.17 7.04 -9.28
CA PHE A 145 -4.11 7.92 -9.77
C PHE A 145 -2.95 7.96 -8.77
N ALA A 146 -1.72 7.96 -9.26
CA ALA A 146 -0.56 8.24 -8.44
C ALA A 146 -0.43 9.76 -8.27
N ILE A 147 -0.46 10.21 -7.02
CA ILE A 147 -0.47 11.63 -6.66
C ILE A 147 0.63 11.90 -5.64
N VAL A 148 1.40 12.97 -5.91
CA VAL A 148 2.23 13.63 -4.90
C VAL A 148 1.65 15.01 -4.69
N ALA A 149 1.24 15.34 -3.46
CA ALA A 149 0.59 16.63 -3.20
C ALA A 149 0.91 17.19 -1.81
N LEU A 150 0.92 18.51 -1.73
CA LEU A 150 1.16 19.28 -0.51
C LEU A 150 -0.16 19.78 0.07
N LEU A 151 -0.39 19.57 1.37
CA LEU A 151 -1.49 20.10 2.14
C LEU A 151 -1.36 21.64 2.19
N GLU A 152 -2.34 22.29 1.57
CA GLU A 152 -2.43 23.74 1.53
C GLU A 152 -3.25 24.27 2.69
N ARG A 153 -4.47 23.75 2.85
CA ARG A 153 -5.42 24.24 3.84
C ARG A 153 -6.17 23.09 4.48
N LYS A 154 -6.39 23.20 5.80
CA LYS A 154 -7.30 22.37 6.57
C LYS A 154 -8.40 23.26 7.15
N ALA A 155 -9.65 23.02 6.77
CA ALA A 155 -10.81 23.77 7.24
C ALA A 155 -11.89 22.79 7.72
N GLY A 156 -11.95 22.58 9.03
CA GLY A 156 -12.87 21.61 9.62
C GLY A 156 -12.65 20.19 9.06
N LYS A 157 -13.65 19.67 8.35
CA LYS A 157 -13.65 18.34 7.71
C LYS A 157 -13.07 18.34 6.29
N GLN A 158 -12.74 19.51 5.73
CA GLN A 158 -12.18 19.63 4.40
C GLN A 158 -10.65 19.77 4.45
N LEU A 159 -9.96 18.95 3.64
CA LEU A 159 -8.53 19.00 3.41
C LEU A 159 -8.28 19.36 1.93
N LEU A 160 -7.68 20.52 1.70
CA LEU A 160 -7.31 20.99 0.38
C LEU A 160 -5.83 20.76 0.11
N PHE A 161 -5.55 20.02 -0.95
CA PHE A 161 -4.21 19.69 -1.39
C PHE A 161 -3.88 20.34 -2.73
N HIS A 162 -2.60 20.63 -2.90
CA HIS A 162 -1.98 21.12 -4.11
C HIS A 162 -1.08 20.06 -4.72
N PRO A 163 -1.50 19.43 -5.84
CA PRO A 163 -0.70 18.44 -6.53
C PRO A 163 0.61 19.03 -7.04
N LEU A 164 1.68 18.29 -6.80
CA LEU A 164 2.96 18.41 -7.47
C LEU A 164 2.94 17.58 -8.75
N ILE A 165 2.43 16.34 -8.64
CA ILE A 165 2.34 15.37 -9.72
C ILE A 165 0.98 14.68 -9.65
N ILE A 166 0.36 14.47 -10.81
CA ILE A 166 -0.72 13.50 -11.00
C ILE A 166 -0.36 12.67 -12.23
N GLY A 167 -0.42 11.35 -12.08
CA GLY A 167 -0.15 10.44 -13.17
C GLY A 167 -0.87 9.12 -13.01
N LEU A 168 -0.73 8.28 -14.03
CA LEU A 168 -1.24 6.92 -14.01
C LEU A 168 -0.18 6.00 -13.36
N PRO A 169 -0.56 5.19 -12.36
CA PRO A 169 0.33 4.18 -11.82
C PRO A 169 0.47 3.06 -12.84
N HIS A 170 1.69 2.82 -13.31
CA HIS A 170 2.01 1.72 -14.20
C HIS A 170 3.10 0.86 -13.58
N MET A 171 3.17 -0.38 -14.02
CA MET A 171 4.22 -1.30 -13.62
C MET A 171 5.18 -1.45 -14.80
N MET A 172 6.47 -1.38 -14.49
CA MET A 172 7.53 -1.47 -15.47
C MET A 172 8.52 -2.51 -15.00
N ASP A 173 8.86 -3.44 -15.89
CA ASP A 173 9.99 -4.32 -15.69
C ASP A 173 11.26 -3.48 -15.80
N MET A 174 11.99 -3.35 -14.69
CA MET A 174 13.18 -2.52 -14.62
C MET A 174 14.36 -3.10 -15.41
N ASP A 175 14.33 -4.40 -15.75
CA ASP A 175 15.40 -5.04 -16.51
C ASP A 175 15.23 -4.78 -18.01
N THR A 176 13.99 -4.80 -18.51
CA THR A 176 13.67 -4.57 -19.93
C THR A 176 13.23 -3.14 -20.26
N GLY A 177 12.80 -2.38 -19.25
CA GLY A 177 12.18 -1.06 -19.41
C GLY A 177 10.76 -1.10 -19.98
N ASN A 178 10.18 -2.29 -20.17
CA ASN A 178 8.86 -2.46 -20.75
C ASN A 178 7.76 -2.30 -19.70
N LEU A 179 6.63 -1.71 -20.12
CA LEU A 179 5.41 -1.73 -19.32
C LEU A 179 4.88 -3.16 -19.22
N THR A 180 4.46 -3.55 -18.02
CA THR A 180 3.81 -4.83 -17.79
C THR A 180 2.30 -4.65 -17.88
N TRP A 181 1.67 -5.42 -18.77
CA TRP A 181 0.25 -5.28 -19.12
C TRP A 181 -0.71 -5.99 -18.14
N ASN A 182 -0.25 -6.40 -16.95
CA ASN A 182 -1.14 -6.92 -15.92
C ASN A 182 -1.95 -5.77 -15.29
N LEU A 183 -3.18 -6.04 -14.86
CA LEU A 183 -4.10 -5.01 -14.33
C LEU A 183 -3.58 -4.44 -12.99
N TYR A 184 -3.50 -3.11 -12.88
CA TYR A 184 -2.98 -2.38 -11.70
C TYR A 184 -3.65 -2.79 -10.37
N ASN A 185 -4.91 -3.22 -10.42
CA ASN A 185 -5.79 -3.29 -9.25
C ASN A 185 -5.32 -4.26 -8.15
N ASP A 186 -4.54 -5.29 -8.50
CA ASP A 186 -4.04 -6.32 -7.58
C ASP A 186 -2.51 -6.33 -7.42
N TYR A 187 -1.78 -5.37 -8.00
CA TYR A 187 -0.32 -5.39 -7.87
C TYR A 187 0.08 -5.30 -6.41
N TYR A 188 1.06 -6.14 -6.09
CA TYR A 188 1.59 -6.35 -4.76
C TYR A 188 0.65 -7.09 -3.78
N ASN A 189 -0.59 -7.41 -4.16
CA ASN A 189 -1.37 -8.38 -3.38
C ASN A 189 -0.79 -9.77 -3.59
N VAL A 190 -0.45 -10.45 -2.51
CA VAL A 190 -0.01 -11.85 -2.52
C VAL A 190 -0.86 -12.63 -1.54
N TYR A 191 -1.18 -13.86 -1.91
CA TYR A 191 -1.91 -14.77 -1.05
C TYR A 191 -0.93 -15.56 -0.18
N ILE A 192 -1.40 -16.02 0.97
CA ILE A 192 -0.54 -16.69 1.95
C ILE A 192 0.17 -17.90 1.32
N GLU A 193 -0.52 -18.65 0.47
CA GLU A 193 0.01 -19.81 -0.25
C GLU A 193 1.05 -19.47 -1.35
N ASN A 194 1.26 -18.18 -1.65
CA ASN A 194 2.31 -17.75 -2.56
C ASN A 194 3.69 -17.77 -1.90
N PHE A 195 3.76 -17.72 -0.56
CA PHE A 195 5.01 -17.85 0.17
C PHE A 195 5.43 -19.33 0.26
N ASP A 196 6.72 -19.60 0.07
CA ASP A 196 7.24 -20.95 0.00
C ASP A 196 7.01 -21.70 1.32
N GLU A 197 7.14 -21.01 2.45
CA GLU A 197 6.88 -21.52 3.81
C GLU A 197 5.43 -21.95 4.01
N PHE A 198 4.49 -21.37 3.24
CA PHE A 198 3.06 -21.63 3.33
C PHE A 198 2.53 -22.35 2.09
N SER A 199 3.40 -22.85 1.21
CA SER A 199 3.02 -23.50 -0.06
C SER A 199 2.05 -24.68 0.12
N ARG A 200 2.15 -25.40 1.24
CA ARG A 200 1.23 -26.50 1.64
C ARG A 200 -0.23 -26.08 1.74
N VAL A 201 -0.51 -24.80 1.93
CA VAL A 201 -1.87 -24.26 2.03
C VAL A 201 -2.65 -24.44 0.71
N ARG A 202 -1.96 -24.54 -0.43
CA ARG A 202 -2.58 -24.78 -1.76
C ARG A 202 -3.37 -26.08 -1.84
N ASP A 203 -2.95 -27.08 -1.06
CA ASP A 203 -3.55 -28.42 -1.09
C ASP A 203 -4.83 -28.49 -0.25
N TYR A 204 -5.16 -27.43 0.49
CA TYR A 204 -6.29 -27.37 1.39
C TYR A 204 -7.39 -26.46 0.80
N LYS A 205 -8.63 -26.95 0.83
CA LYS A 205 -9.78 -26.18 0.37
C LYS A 205 -10.11 -25.08 1.37
N LEU A 206 -10.51 -23.92 0.86
CA LEU A 206 -11.05 -22.86 1.70
C LEU A 206 -12.37 -23.33 2.32
N SER A 207 -12.43 -23.40 3.65
CA SER A 207 -13.65 -23.78 4.36
C SER A 207 -14.70 -22.67 4.25
N SER A 208 -15.95 -23.05 4.01
CA SER A 208 -17.09 -22.11 4.09
C SER A 208 -17.42 -21.72 5.53
N ASN A 209 -17.01 -22.54 6.50
CA ASN A 209 -17.24 -22.34 7.93
C ASN A 209 -15.90 -22.19 8.67
N PHE A 210 -15.70 -21.03 9.29
CA PHE A 210 -14.51 -20.70 10.08
C PHE A 210 -14.89 -20.40 11.55
N SER A 211 -16.03 -20.90 12.02
CA SER A 211 -16.52 -20.65 13.38
C SER A 211 -15.58 -21.15 14.47
N GLU A 212 -14.72 -22.13 14.18
CA GLU A 212 -13.67 -22.61 15.09
C GLU A 212 -12.66 -21.50 15.46
N MET A 213 -12.43 -20.54 14.55
CA MET A 213 -11.53 -19.41 14.78
C MET A 213 -11.99 -18.50 15.93
N LYS A 214 -13.28 -18.54 16.31
CA LYS A 214 -13.79 -17.79 17.49
C LYS A 214 -13.13 -18.24 18.80
N HIS A 215 -12.57 -19.45 18.82
CA HIS A 215 -11.92 -20.04 19.99
C HIS A 215 -10.40 -19.91 19.97
N ILE A 216 -9.80 -19.46 18.86
CA ILE A 216 -8.36 -19.40 18.70
C ILE A 216 -7.87 -18.00 19.04
N LYS A 217 -7.08 -17.86 20.10
CA LYS A 217 -6.55 -16.56 20.55
C LYS A 217 -5.45 -16.04 19.64
N GLU A 218 -5.31 -14.71 19.61
CA GLU A 218 -4.25 -13.99 18.88
C GLU A 218 -2.85 -14.54 19.21
N LYS A 219 -2.55 -14.67 20.50
CA LYS A 219 -1.27 -15.21 20.99
C LYS A 219 -1.03 -16.67 20.56
N THR A 220 -2.08 -17.48 20.50
CA THR A 220 -1.99 -18.87 20.06
C THR A 220 -1.73 -18.93 18.55
N PHE A 221 -2.39 -18.09 17.76
CA PHE A 221 -2.11 -17.97 16.33
C PHE A 221 -0.68 -17.44 16.08
N LYS A 222 -0.23 -16.43 16.82
CA LYS A 222 1.17 -15.96 16.81
C LYS A 222 2.15 -17.10 17.09
N SER A 223 1.84 -17.96 18.05
CA SER A 223 2.64 -19.14 18.38
C SER A 223 2.59 -20.22 17.29
N ALA A 224 1.46 -20.37 16.58
CA ALA A 224 1.36 -21.22 15.40
C ALA A 224 2.29 -20.72 14.28
N LEU A 225 2.31 -19.41 14.01
CA LEU A 225 3.22 -18.80 13.04
C LEU A 225 4.69 -19.05 13.40
N GLY A 226 5.06 -18.88 14.68
CA GLY A 226 6.41 -19.21 15.15
C GLY A 226 6.79 -20.67 14.91
N ARG A 227 5.84 -21.61 15.07
CA ARG A 227 6.06 -23.04 14.74
C ARG A 227 6.23 -23.28 13.25
N ILE A 228 5.40 -22.65 12.42
CA ILE A 228 5.44 -22.80 10.95
C ILE A 228 6.76 -22.26 10.41
N LEU A 229 7.18 -21.09 10.88
CA LEU A 229 8.39 -20.40 10.42
C LEU A 229 9.66 -20.84 11.16
N SER A 230 9.54 -21.74 12.15
CA SER A 230 10.66 -22.14 13.03
C SER A 230 11.35 -20.97 13.74
N GLU A 231 10.55 -19.98 14.16
CA GLU A 231 11.01 -18.75 14.83
C GLU A 231 10.47 -18.65 16.26
N SER A 232 11.28 -18.08 17.16
CA SER A 232 10.82 -17.73 18.50
C SER A 232 9.82 -16.58 18.44
N THR A 233 8.71 -16.66 19.17
CA THR A 233 7.75 -15.56 19.31
C THR A 233 8.21 -14.61 20.43
N PRO A 234 8.63 -13.36 20.12
CA PRO A 234 9.00 -12.41 21.16
C PRO A 234 7.80 -12.09 22.05
N LYS A 235 8.06 -11.80 23.34
CA LYS A 235 7.03 -11.33 24.26
C LYS A 235 6.61 -9.91 23.88
N ASP A 236 5.30 -9.68 23.87
CA ASP A 236 4.71 -8.38 23.56
C ASP A 236 5.26 -7.29 24.50
N TRP A 237 5.83 -6.22 23.94
CA TRP A 237 6.23 -5.02 24.68
C TRP A 237 5.61 -3.74 24.08
N GLY A 238 5.44 -2.71 24.91
CA GLY A 238 4.60 -1.54 24.59
C GLY A 238 4.99 -0.72 23.35
N GLY A 239 6.18 -0.95 22.75
CA GLY A 239 6.64 -0.28 21.54
C GLY A 239 6.48 -1.07 20.24
N GLU A 240 6.01 -2.32 20.24
CA GLU A 240 5.97 -3.19 19.05
C GLU A 240 5.15 -2.65 17.87
N THR A 241 5.80 -2.35 16.76
CA THR A 241 5.15 -1.81 15.56
C THR A 241 4.37 -2.84 14.74
N SER A 242 4.59 -4.13 15.01
CA SER A 242 3.86 -5.29 14.46
C SER A 242 3.77 -6.39 15.51
N ASP A 243 2.78 -7.28 15.38
CA ASP A 243 2.57 -8.38 16.32
C ASP A 243 3.56 -9.53 16.06
N PHE A 244 4.05 -9.70 14.84
CA PHE A 244 5.07 -10.68 14.49
C PHE A 244 5.91 -10.18 13.29
N PHE A 245 7.24 -10.24 13.41
CA PHE A 245 8.17 -9.84 12.36
C PHE A 245 9.11 -11.00 12.03
N THR A 246 9.28 -11.29 10.75
CA THR A 246 10.15 -12.36 10.25
C THR A 246 11.02 -11.84 9.11
N SER A 247 12.23 -12.40 9.01
CA SER A 247 13.10 -12.20 7.84
C SER A 247 13.17 -13.41 6.92
N HIS A 248 12.36 -14.44 7.16
CA HIS A 248 12.50 -15.78 6.58
C HIS A 248 11.40 -16.14 5.58
N LEU A 249 10.56 -15.19 5.17
CA LEU A 249 9.58 -15.45 4.11
C LEU A 249 10.28 -15.53 2.76
N HIS A 250 9.87 -16.47 1.90
CA HIS A 250 10.31 -16.53 0.52
C HIS A 250 9.11 -16.41 -0.42
N LEU A 251 9.21 -15.50 -1.38
CA LEU A 251 8.27 -15.38 -2.47
C LEU A 251 9.00 -15.76 -3.75
N ARG A 252 8.66 -16.91 -4.35
CA ARG A 252 9.31 -17.42 -5.56
C ARG A 252 10.83 -17.56 -5.37
N GLY A 253 11.27 -18.06 -4.21
CA GLY A 253 12.68 -18.22 -3.86
C GLY A 253 13.42 -16.94 -3.45
N ARG A 254 12.82 -15.74 -3.54
CA ARG A 254 13.41 -14.50 -3.02
C ARG A 254 13.06 -14.33 -1.55
N ARG A 255 14.08 -14.21 -0.70
CA ARG A 255 13.93 -13.89 0.72
C ARG A 255 13.38 -12.47 0.91
N LEU A 256 12.36 -12.34 1.74
CA LEU A 256 11.63 -11.11 2.07
C LEU A 256 11.45 -10.99 3.59
N ARG A 257 11.38 -9.75 4.06
CA ARG A 257 10.96 -9.44 5.43
C ARG A 257 9.44 -9.28 5.48
N GLY A 258 8.79 -9.97 6.41
CA GLY A 258 7.35 -9.88 6.64
C GLY A 258 7.03 -9.26 7.98
N ALA A 259 6.07 -8.35 8.02
CA ALA A 259 5.48 -7.84 9.25
C ALA A 259 4.00 -8.20 9.31
N PHE A 260 3.57 -8.76 10.44
CA PHE A 260 2.21 -9.22 10.67
C PHE A 260 1.50 -8.35 11.70
N LEU A 261 0.27 -7.98 11.40
CA LEU A 261 -0.70 -7.47 12.34
C LEU A 261 -1.76 -8.56 12.55
N LEU A 262 -1.77 -9.16 13.73
CA LEU A 262 -2.64 -10.26 14.11
C LEU A 262 -3.76 -9.73 14.97
N LYS A 263 -5.02 -10.14 14.72
CA LYS A 263 -6.13 -9.79 15.61
C LYS A 263 -7.01 -10.99 15.91
N GLY A 264 -7.05 -11.34 17.19
CA GLY A 264 -7.85 -12.43 17.71
C GLY A 264 -9.33 -12.10 17.92
N PRO A 265 -10.09 -13.03 18.52
CA PRO A 265 -11.56 -13.03 18.53
C PRO A 265 -12.18 -12.22 19.67
N SER A 266 -11.48 -11.23 20.26
CA SER A 266 -11.97 -10.41 21.40
C SER A 266 -13.44 -10.00 21.24
N LYS A 267 -13.85 -9.72 20.00
CA LYS A 267 -15.22 -9.86 19.54
C LYS A 267 -15.20 -10.59 18.20
N PHE A 268 -15.84 -11.76 18.10
CA PHE A 268 -15.92 -12.50 16.84
C PHE A 268 -16.87 -11.81 15.86
N SER A 269 -16.34 -10.86 15.11
CA SER A 269 -17.07 -10.02 14.14
C SER A 269 -16.12 -9.53 13.06
N PRO A 270 -16.62 -9.09 11.89
CA PRO A 270 -15.74 -8.58 10.83
C PRO A 270 -14.78 -7.48 11.29
N MET A 271 -13.52 -7.56 10.84
CA MET A 271 -12.49 -6.57 11.17
C MET A 271 -12.79 -5.24 10.46
N THR A 272 -13.10 -4.24 11.27
CA THR A 272 -13.20 -2.83 10.90
C THR A 272 -12.01 -2.05 11.43
N MET A 273 -11.80 -0.82 10.92
CA MET A 273 -10.75 0.09 11.41
C MET A 273 -10.76 0.31 12.94
N LYS A 274 -11.92 0.17 13.60
CA LYS A 274 -12.04 0.27 15.08
C LYS A 274 -11.32 -0.84 15.84
N HIS A 275 -11.17 -2.02 15.21
CA HIS A 275 -10.43 -3.13 15.80
C HIS A 275 -8.91 -2.90 15.78
N LEU A 276 -8.44 -1.96 14.96
CA LEU A 276 -7.03 -1.62 14.79
C LEU A 276 -6.60 -0.44 15.68
N GLY A 277 -7.32 -0.28 16.80
CA GLY A 277 -7.13 0.74 17.84
C GLY A 277 -7.88 2.06 17.57
N ALA A 278 -7.72 3.04 18.48
CA ALA A 278 -8.62 4.20 18.61
C ALA A 278 -8.72 5.10 17.36
N ASN A 279 -7.78 4.95 16.42
CA ASN A 279 -7.81 5.58 15.09
C ASN A 279 -7.14 4.71 14.01
N GLY A 280 -7.17 3.38 14.11
CA GLY A 280 -6.38 2.53 13.21
C GLY A 280 -4.86 2.71 13.42
N ASP A 281 -4.43 3.04 14.63
CA ASP A 281 -3.02 3.29 14.97
C ASP A 281 -2.16 2.04 14.75
N GLN A 282 -2.72 0.85 14.89
CA GLN A 282 -1.97 -0.39 14.71
C GLN A 282 -1.60 -0.64 13.24
N ILE A 283 -2.50 -0.37 12.29
CA ILE A 283 -2.16 -0.52 10.86
C ILE A 283 -1.20 0.59 10.39
N VAL A 284 -1.28 1.77 11.00
CA VAL A 284 -0.29 2.84 10.84
C VAL A 284 1.09 2.40 11.34
N ARG A 285 1.18 1.74 12.49
CA ARG A 285 2.44 1.20 13.02
C ARG A 285 3.00 0.10 12.12
N LEU A 286 2.16 -0.82 11.67
CA LEU A 286 2.53 -1.86 10.70
C LEU A 286 3.16 -1.24 9.45
N SER A 287 2.58 -0.15 8.93
CA SER A 287 3.09 0.51 7.72
C SER A 287 4.51 1.09 7.85
N LYS A 288 5.00 1.28 9.08
CA LYS A 288 6.35 1.82 9.35
C LYS A 288 7.40 0.74 9.53
N GLU A 289 6.98 -0.52 9.60
CA GLU A 289 7.91 -1.63 9.68
C GLU A 289 8.83 -1.65 8.45
N PRO A 290 10.13 -1.92 8.63
CA PRO A 290 11.07 -2.12 7.53
C PRO A 290 10.87 -3.52 6.92
N ALA A 291 9.64 -3.81 6.52
CA ALA A 291 9.22 -5.06 5.90
C ALA A 291 8.98 -4.88 4.41
N ASP A 292 9.23 -5.94 3.65
CA ASP A 292 8.98 -6.02 2.21
C ASP A 292 7.54 -6.50 1.94
N VAL A 293 6.91 -7.14 2.93
CA VAL A 293 5.52 -7.60 2.92
C VAL A 293 4.79 -7.14 4.19
N LEU A 294 3.62 -6.53 4.04
CA LEU A 294 2.71 -6.20 5.14
C LEU A 294 1.54 -7.19 5.18
N ILE A 295 1.36 -7.88 6.31
CA ILE A 295 0.39 -8.96 6.43
C ILE A 295 -0.62 -8.59 7.52
N VAL A 296 -1.91 -8.62 7.20
CA VAL A 296 -2.98 -8.43 8.18
C VAL A 296 -3.75 -9.74 8.30
N GLN A 297 -3.82 -10.26 9.53
CA GLN A 297 -4.54 -11.47 9.86
C GLN A 297 -5.69 -11.18 10.83
N HIS A 298 -6.84 -11.81 10.58
CA HIS A 298 -7.97 -11.77 11.49
C HIS A 298 -8.67 -13.13 11.61
N CYS A 299 -9.31 -13.38 12.74
CA CYS A 299 -10.13 -14.58 12.96
C CYS A 299 -11.48 -14.57 12.23
N HIS A 300 -11.87 -13.44 11.61
CA HIS A 300 -13.12 -13.25 10.87
C HIS A 300 -12.84 -12.58 9.52
N ASP A 301 -13.87 -12.36 8.70
CA ASP A 301 -13.82 -11.50 7.50
C ASP A 301 -13.12 -10.15 7.77
N ILE A 302 -12.36 -9.68 6.79
CA ILE A 302 -11.72 -8.35 6.81
C ILE A 302 -12.53 -7.41 5.93
N THR A 303 -12.96 -6.26 6.47
CA THR A 303 -13.83 -5.34 5.72
C THR A 303 -13.07 -4.58 4.62
N PRO A 304 -13.75 -4.14 3.54
CA PRO A 304 -13.13 -3.37 2.46
C PRO A 304 -12.33 -2.16 2.92
N SER A 305 -12.79 -1.46 3.97
CA SER A 305 -12.07 -0.30 4.53
C SER A 305 -10.65 -0.63 5.01
N VAL A 306 -10.44 -1.81 5.60
CA VAL A 306 -9.12 -2.25 6.07
C VAL A 306 -8.25 -2.68 4.89
N ILE A 307 -8.84 -3.38 3.92
CA ILE A 307 -8.18 -3.80 2.68
C ILE A 307 -7.67 -2.59 1.91
N GLU A 308 -8.52 -1.58 1.68
CA GLU A 308 -8.17 -0.35 0.97
C GLU A 308 -7.06 0.42 1.71
N THR A 309 -7.13 0.50 3.05
CA THR A 309 -6.10 1.17 3.85
C THR A 309 -4.75 0.44 3.76
N LEU A 310 -4.75 -0.90 3.88
CA LEU A 310 -3.53 -1.70 3.74
C LEU A 310 -2.93 -1.56 2.33
N LYS A 311 -3.78 -1.66 1.30
CA LYS A 311 -3.38 -1.46 -0.10
C LYS A 311 -2.74 -0.09 -0.30
N ALA A 312 -3.32 0.98 0.24
CA ALA A 312 -2.78 2.33 0.13
C ALA A 312 -1.40 2.50 0.81
N PHE A 313 -1.17 1.79 1.93
CA PHE A 313 0.14 1.77 2.61
C PHE A 313 1.19 0.93 1.87
N ALA A 314 0.77 -0.17 1.26
CA ALA A 314 1.64 -1.10 0.58
C ALA A 314 2.02 -0.60 -0.81
N THR A 315 1.08 -0.07 -1.58
CA THR A 315 1.27 0.34 -2.99
C THR A 315 1.71 1.81 -3.13
N GLN A 316 2.40 2.34 -2.13
CA GLN A 316 2.89 3.72 -2.16
C GLN A 316 3.97 3.89 -3.25
N PRO A 317 3.88 4.88 -4.19
CA PRO A 317 4.85 4.99 -5.29
C PRO A 317 6.32 5.12 -4.90
N SER A 318 6.60 5.80 -3.80
CA SER A 318 7.97 5.93 -3.29
C SER A 318 8.49 4.68 -2.57
N ASN A 319 7.61 3.78 -2.13
CA ASN A 319 7.98 2.57 -1.41
C ASN A 319 6.96 1.44 -1.60
N PRO A 320 6.86 0.88 -2.82
CA PRO A 320 5.93 -0.22 -3.07
C PRO A 320 6.38 -1.49 -2.34
N ARG A 321 5.45 -2.15 -1.68
CA ARG A 321 5.63 -3.37 -0.87
C ARG A 321 4.49 -4.34 -1.15
N TYR A 322 4.76 -5.62 -0.97
CA TYR A 322 3.71 -6.64 -0.99
C TYR A 322 2.76 -6.47 0.20
N TYR A 323 1.50 -6.88 0.02
CA TYR A 323 0.55 -7.03 1.10
C TYR A 323 -0.21 -8.34 1.00
N CYS A 324 -0.59 -8.87 2.14
CA CYS A 324 -1.34 -10.13 2.25
C CYS A 324 -2.45 -9.98 3.29
N LEU A 325 -3.62 -10.50 2.96
CA LEU A 325 -4.79 -10.52 3.83
C LEU A 325 -5.11 -11.97 4.19
N VAL A 326 -5.16 -12.27 5.48
CA VAL A 326 -5.44 -13.61 6.02
C VAL A 326 -6.69 -13.50 6.88
N ASP A 327 -7.87 -13.67 6.27
CA ASP A 327 -9.15 -13.65 6.99
C ASP A 327 -9.36 -14.91 7.84
N GLY A 328 -10.54 -15.05 8.46
CA GLY A 328 -10.85 -16.22 9.29
C GLY A 328 -10.79 -17.56 8.54
N ARG A 329 -11.18 -17.58 7.26
CA ARG A 329 -11.14 -18.81 6.44
C ARG A 329 -9.70 -19.17 6.11
N GLU A 330 -8.92 -18.18 5.71
CA GLU A 330 -7.49 -18.32 5.44
C GLU A 330 -6.70 -18.75 6.68
N SER A 331 -7.00 -18.14 7.82
CA SER A 331 -6.38 -18.48 9.10
C SER A 331 -6.64 -19.93 9.49
N LEU A 332 -7.88 -20.40 9.31
CA LEU A 332 -8.24 -21.80 9.55
C LEU A 332 -7.53 -22.73 8.57
N ARG A 333 -7.54 -22.37 7.27
CA ARG A 333 -6.87 -23.13 6.20
C ARG A 333 -5.39 -23.30 6.48
N VAL A 334 -4.70 -22.26 6.97
CA VAL A 334 -3.31 -22.32 7.42
C VAL A 334 -3.15 -23.32 8.57
N LEU A 335 -3.98 -23.25 9.61
CA LEU A 335 -3.87 -24.17 10.75
C LEU A 335 -4.11 -25.63 10.36
N GLU A 336 -5.04 -25.88 9.44
CA GLU A 336 -5.31 -27.22 8.92
C GLU A 336 -4.14 -27.75 8.07
N ALA A 337 -3.57 -26.90 7.20
CA ALA A 337 -2.45 -27.26 6.35
C ALA A 337 -1.21 -27.74 7.11
N PHE A 338 -1.01 -27.21 8.31
CA PHE A 338 0.12 -27.53 9.19
C PHE A 338 -0.23 -28.47 10.35
N SER A 339 -1.44 -29.04 10.36
CA SER A 339 -1.91 -29.92 11.45
C SER A 339 -1.85 -29.26 12.84
N LEU A 340 -2.03 -27.94 12.90
CA LEU A 340 -1.96 -27.13 14.13
C LEU A 340 -3.32 -26.77 14.71
N LYS A 341 -4.43 -27.09 14.04
CA LYS A 341 -5.79 -26.73 14.46
C LYS A 341 -6.14 -27.22 15.88
N GLU A 342 -6.09 -28.53 16.10
CA GLU A 342 -6.43 -29.14 17.40
C GLU A 342 -5.52 -28.63 18.53
N TRP A 343 -4.23 -28.48 18.21
CA TRP A 343 -3.27 -27.89 19.12
C TRP A 343 -3.67 -26.45 19.48
N ALA A 344 -4.02 -25.61 18.51
CA ALA A 344 -4.40 -24.22 18.74
C ALA A 344 -5.69 -24.09 19.57
N LEU A 345 -6.67 -24.97 19.34
CA LEU A 345 -7.90 -25.03 20.14
C LEU A 345 -7.62 -25.42 21.60
N SER A 346 -6.78 -26.45 21.82
CA SER A 346 -6.42 -26.89 23.17
C SER A 346 -5.64 -25.83 23.95
N GLN A 347 -4.66 -25.17 23.33
CA GLN A 347 -3.86 -24.11 23.95
C GLN A 347 -4.70 -22.89 24.30
N SER A 348 -5.56 -22.45 23.38
CA SER A 348 -6.43 -21.30 23.62
C SER A 348 -7.38 -21.54 24.80
N SER A 349 -7.84 -22.79 24.96
CA SER A 349 -8.69 -23.23 26.07
C SER A 349 -7.94 -23.27 27.40
N ALA A 350 -6.72 -23.80 27.42
CA ALA A 350 -5.88 -23.88 28.62
C ALA A 350 -5.55 -22.50 29.19
N GLU A 351 -5.26 -21.53 28.32
CA GLU A 351 -4.99 -20.14 28.70
C GLU A 351 -6.22 -19.42 29.30
N SER A 352 -7.44 -19.86 29.00
CA SER A 352 -8.65 -19.28 29.60
C SER A 352 -8.84 -19.68 31.06
N ARG A 353 -8.23 -20.78 31.50
CA ARG A 353 -8.30 -21.28 32.88
C ARG A 353 -7.28 -20.64 33.82
N HIS A 354 -6.38 -19.79 33.30
CA HIS A 354 -5.28 -19.15 34.05
C HIS A 354 -5.44 -17.63 34.22
N LYS A 355 -6.63 -17.08 33.98
CA LYS A 355 -6.96 -15.71 34.42
C LYS A 355 -7.61 -15.80 35.81
N PRO A 356 -6.97 -15.32 36.90
CA PRO A 356 -7.64 -15.14 38.18
C PRO A 356 -8.78 -14.12 38.09
#